data_AF-A0A8B6GVY2-F1
#
_entry.id   AF-A0A8B6GVY2-F1
#
_cell.length_a   1.000
_cell.length_b   1.000
_cell.length_c   1.000
_cell.angle_alpha   90.00
_cell.angle_beta   90.00
_cell.angle_gamma   90.00
#
_symmetry.space_group_name_H-M   'P 1'
#
loop_
_entity.id
_entity.type
_entity.pdbx_description
1 polymer ?
#
loop_
_entity_poly.entity_id
_entity_poly.type
_entity_poly.pdbx_seq_one_letter_code
_entity_poly.pdbx_strand_id
1 'polypeptide(L)'
;MPDWALEFGRVAKMYLERFLPQTFDSSTYPKYMKFIKTFGTHYFSQGKFGGLLRLVLKTDQSYYKGRTDTQVKVQASATFFNIIKLGGGWSSSTQS
;
A
#
# COMPACT_ATOMS: atom_id res chain seq x y z
N MET A 1 7.47 4.64 -21.52
CA MET A 1 7.81 3.23 -21.22
C MET A 1 7.92 2.51 -22.54
N PRO A 2 8.91 1.63 -22.74
CA PRO A 2 8.97 0.82 -23.96
C PRO A 2 7.79 -0.16 -24.03
N ASP A 3 7.29 -0.45 -25.23
CA ASP A 3 6.08 -1.27 -25.41
C ASP A 3 6.22 -2.71 -24.88
N TRP A 4 7.44 -3.26 -24.86
CA TRP A 4 7.72 -4.58 -24.28
C TRP A 4 7.52 -4.64 -22.76
N ALA A 5 7.49 -3.50 -22.07
CA ALA A 5 7.25 -3.41 -20.64
C ALA A 5 5.75 -3.40 -20.27
N LEU A 6 4.86 -3.35 -21.27
CA LEU A 6 3.40 -3.39 -21.10
C LEU A 6 2.82 -4.79 -21.35
N GLU A 7 3.65 -5.81 -21.59
CA GLU A 7 3.17 -7.18 -21.73
C GLU A 7 2.58 -7.71 -20.42
N PHE A 8 1.50 -8.49 -20.54
CA PHE A 8 0.98 -9.25 -19.42
C PHE A 8 2.07 -10.16 -18.86
N GLY A 9 2.24 -10.15 -17.54
CA GLY A 9 3.08 -11.13 -16.86
C GLY A 9 2.67 -12.56 -17.24
N ARG A 10 3.65 -13.47 -17.33
CA ARG A 10 3.50 -14.84 -17.84
C ARG A 10 2.23 -15.56 -17.35
N VAL A 11 1.90 -15.42 -16.07
CA VAL A 11 0.72 -16.07 -15.46
C VAL A 11 -0.59 -15.47 -15.95
N ALA A 12 -0.68 -14.13 -16.03
CA ALA A 12 -1.88 -13.45 -16.52
C ALA A 12 -2.09 -13.74 -18.02
N LYS A 13 -1.01 -13.70 -18.81
CA LYS A 13 -1.04 -14.05 -20.24
C LYS A 13 -1.53 -15.48 -20.47
N MET A 14 -0.94 -16.45 -19.77
CA MET A 14 -1.38 -17.86 -19.84
C MET A 14 -2.85 -18.02 -19.43
N TYR A 15 -3.31 -17.25 -18.43
CA TYR A 15 -4.70 -17.32 -18.02
C TYR A 15 -5.64 -16.80 -19.12
N LEU A 16 -5.32 -15.64 -19.71
CA LEU A 16 -6.09 -15.05 -20.80
C LEU A 16 -6.23 -16.05 -21.97
N GLU A 17 -5.11 -16.62 -22.41
CA GLU A 17 -5.06 -17.51 -23.57
C GLU A 17 -5.78 -18.85 -23.34
N ARG A 18 -5.74 -19.39 -22.11
CA ARG A 18 -6.25 -20.75 -21.82
C ARG A 18 -7.65 -20.79 -21.24
N PHE A 19 -8.07 -19.74 -20.52
CA PHE A 19 -9.31 -19.78 -19.74
C PHE A 19 -10.30 -18.69 -20.10
N LEU A 20 -9.86 -17.61 -20.77
CA LEU A 20 -10.77 -16.57 -21.22
C LEU A 20 -11.25 -16.87 -22.64
N PRO A 21 -12.56 -17.00 -22.85
CA PRO A 21 -13.11 -17.17 -24.19
C PRO A 21 -12.92 -15.88 -25.00
N GLN A 22 -12.97 -15.99 -26.34
CA GLN A 22 -12.84 -14.85 -27.25
C GLN A 22 -14.12 -14.02 -27.35
N THR A 23 -15.28 -14.63 -27.08
CA THR A 23 -16.59 -13.98 -27.11
C THR A 23 -17.18 -13.83 -25.73
N PHE A 24 -17.86 -12.71 -25.52
CA PHE A 24 -18.55 -12.39 -24.28
C PHE A 24 -20.07 -12.55 -24.43
N ASP A 25 -20.65 -13.39 -23.58
CA ASP A 25 -22.08 -13.70 -23.49
C ASP A 25 -22.42 -14.12 -22.04
N SER A 26 -23.70 -14.39 -21.77
CA SER A 26 -24.18 -14.76 -20.43
C SER A 26 -23.54 -16.05 -19.87
N SER A 27 -23.15 -16.99 -20.73
CA SER A 27 -22.51 -18.25 -20.34
C SER A 27 -21.01 -18.09 -20.06
N THR A 28 -20.37 -17.15 -20.73
CA THR A 28 -18.93 -16.85 -20.58
C THR A 28 -18.64 -15.77 -19.55
N TYR A 29 -19.63 -14.94 -19.21
CA TYR A 29 -19.55 -13.90 -18.16
C TYR A 29 -18.86 -14.36 -16.87
N PRO A 30 -19.17 -15.55 -16.29
CA PRO A 30 -18.52 -16.00 -15.06
C PRO A 30 -17.00 -16.17 -15.19
N LYS A 31 -16.48 -16.48 -16.38
CA LYS A 31 -15.03 -16.64 -16.64
C LYS A 31 -14.31 -15.30 -16.60
N TYR A 32 -14.92 -14.24 -17.15
CA TYR A 32 -14.40 -12.88 -17.05
C TYR A 32 -14.44 -12.35 -15.62
N MET A 33 -15.53 -12.61 -14.87
CA MET A 33 -15.59 -12.26 -13.45
C MET A 33 -14.53 -12.99 -12.63
N LYS A 34 -14.22 -14.25 -12.96
CA LYS A 34 -13.15 -14.99 -12.30
C LYS A 34 -11.77 -14.39 -12.59
N PHE A 35 -11.53 -13.93 -13.82
CA PHE A 35 -10.30 -13.20 -14.15
C PHE A 35 -10.15 -11.94 -13.29
N ILE A 36 -11.19 -11.10 -13.22
CA ILE A 36 -11.16 -9.87 -12.41
C ILE A 36 -10.97 -10.18 -10.92
N LYS A 37 -11.63 -11.22 -10.38
CA LYS A 37 -11.42 -11.65 -8.98
C LYS A 37 -9.99 -12.13 -8.72
N THR A 38 -9.33 -12.68 -9.72
CA THR A 38 -7.97 -13.25 -9.58
C THR A 38 -6.89 -12.18 -9.73
N PHE A 39 -7.01 -11.32 -10.74
CA PHE A 39 -5.95 -10.36 -11.11
C PHE A 39 -6.28 -8.90 -10.71
N GLY A 40 -7.50 -8.64 -10.26
CA GLY A 40 -7.98 -7.30 -9.94
C GLY A 40 -8.51 -6.55 -11.16
N THR A 41 -8.79 -5.27 -10.96
CA THR A 41 -9.33 -4.35 -11.99
C THR A 41 -8.30 -3.34 -12.48
N HIS A 42 -7.16 -3.23 -11.81
CA HIS A 42 -6.13 -2.22 -12.07
C HIS A 42 -4.74 -2.86 -12.02
N TYR A 43 -3.77 -2.23 -12.67
CA TYR A 43 -2.36 -2.56 -12.55
C TYR A 43 -1.58 -1.32 -12.08
N PHE A 44 -0.44 -1.54 -11.44
CA PHE A 44 0.46 -0.46 -11.07
C PHE A 44 1.36 -0.13 -12.27
N SER A 45 1.22 1.05 -12.86
CA SER A 45 2.17 1.55 -13.86
C SER A 45 3.43 2.11 -13.21
N GLN A 46 3.32 2.62 -11.99
CA GLN A 46 4.41 3.10 -11.14
C GLN A 46 4.08 2.81 -9.68
N GLY A 47 5.09 2.54 -8.87
CA GLY A 47 4.94 2.29 -7.44
C GLY A 47 6.14 2.81 -6.66
N LYS A 48 5.89 3.39 -5.48
CA LYS A 48 6.93 3.72 -4.52
C LYS A 48 7.15 2.52 -3.61
N PHE A 49 8.26 1.83 -3.81
CA PHE A 49 8.66 0.71 -2.97
C PHE A 49 9.44 1.21 -1.75
N GLY A 50 9.18 0.62 -0.59
CA GLY A 50 9.79 1.00 0.68
C GLY A 50 9.07 0.37 1.87
N GLY A 51 9.47 0.75 3.08
CA GLY A 51 8.81 0.35 4.32
C GLY A 51 7.89 1.44 4.84
N LEU A 52 6.79 1.06 5.51
CA LEU A 52 5.91 1.97 6.24
C LEU A 52 5.93 1.58 7.72
N LEU A 53 6.40 2.49 8.58
CA LEU A 53 6.18 2.39 10.02
C LEU A 53 5.01 3.29 10.38
N ARG A 54 3.94 2.71 10.95
CA ARG A 54 2.74 3.45 11.34
C ARG A 54 2.49 3.28 12.84
N LEU A 55 2.47 4.40 13.56
CA LEU A 55 2.06 4.46 14.96
C LEU A 55 0.65 5.04 15.06
N VAL A 56 -0.25 4.34 15.76
CA VAL A 56 -1.60 4.81 16.04
C VAL A 56 -1.76 4.93 17.55
N LEU A 57 -1.86 6.17 18.04
CA LEU A 57 -2.12 6.47 19.44
C LEU A 57 -3.60 6.83 19.58
N LYS A 58 -4.28 6.17 20.52
CA LYS A 58 -5.67 6.47 20.87
C LYS A 58 -5.71 6.99 22.29
N THR A 59 -6.47 8.05 22.52
CA THR A 59 -6.67 8.64 23.84
C THR A 59 -8.10 9.15 23.96
N ASP A 60 -8.58 9.27 25.19
CA ASP A 60 -9.90 9.84 25.46
C ASP A 60 -9.94 11.34 25.20
N GLN A 61 -11.12 11.86 24.87
CA GLN A 61 -11.33 13.28 24.62
C GLN A 61 -11.00 14.16 25.85
N SER A 62 -11.11 13.61 27.05
CA SER A 62 -10.69 14.28 28.30
C SER A 62 -9.20 14.66 28.30
N TYR A 63 -8.36 13.91 27.59
CA TYR A 63 -6.94 14.17 27.44
C TYR A 63 -6.63 15.49 26.73
N TYR A 64 -7.51 15.91 25.81
CA TYR A 64 -7.41 17.16 25.04
C TYR A 64 -8.00 18.36 25.79
N LYS A 65 -8.77 18.15 26.88
CA LYS A 65 -9.35 19.27 27.65
C LYS A 65 -8.32 20.15 28.34
N GLY A 66 -7.10 19.64 28.55
CA GLY A 66 -5.98 20.37 29.16
C GLY A 66 -4.73 20.46 28.27
N ARG A 67 -4.83 20.12 26.99
CA ARG A 67 -3.69 20.10 26.07
C ARG A 67 -4.08 20.71 24.74
N THR A 68 -3.17 21.48 24.16
CA THR A 68 -3.34 21.94 22.78
C THR A 68 -2.98 20.83 21.80
N ASP A 69 -3.55 20.87 20.60
CA ASP A 69 -3.21 19.91 19.53
C ASP A 69 -1.71 19.87 19.24
N THR A 70 -1.03 21.02 19.35
CA THR A 70 0.43 21.12 19.20
C THR A 70 1.16 20.26 20.24
N GLN A 71 0.76 20.32 21.52
CA GLN A 71 1.39 19.51 22.57
C GLN A 71 1.18 18.01 22.34
N VAL A 72 -0.02 17.62 21.92
CA VAL A 72 -0.32 16.22 21.62
C VAL A 72 0.48 15.71 20.43
N LYS A 73 0.63 16.52 19.38
CA LYS A 73 1.45 16.18 18.20
C LYS A 73 2.93 16.03 18.55
N VAL A 74 3.48 16.94 19.37
CA VAL A 74 4.88 16.86 19.84
C VAL A 74 5.11 15.57 20.62
N GLN A 75 4.20 15.25 21.55
CA GLN A 75 4.31 14.04 22.35
C GLN A 75 4.19 12.76 21.49
N ALA A 76 3.24 12.71 20.55
CA ALA A 76 3.11 11.59 19.63
C ALA A 76 4.38 11.38 18.78
N SER A 77 5.00 12.47 18.33
CA SER A 77 6.25 12.44 17.56
C SER A 77 7.41 11.94 18.41
N ALA A 78 7.54 12.41 19.64
CA ALA A 78 8.57 11.94 20.57
C ALA A 78 8.42 10.45 20.87
N THR A 79 7.19 9.97 21.12
CA THR A 79 6.91 8.55 21.31
C THR A 79 7.33 7.73 20.08
N PHE A 80 6.98 8.18 18.87
CA PHE A 80 7.40 7.52 17.64
C PHE A 80 8.91 7.44 17.49
N PHE A 81 9.63 8.55 17.71
CA PHE A 81 11.09 8.57 17.62
C PHE A 81 11.76 7.66 18.65
N ASN A 82 11.23 7.60 19.87
CA ASN A 82 11.76 6.70 20.89
C ASN A 82 11.60 5.22 20.48
N ILE A 83 10.44 4.85 19.93
CA ILE A 83 10.20 3.48 19.44
C ILE A 83 11.21 3.11 18.34
N ILE A 84 11.44 4.01 17.36
CA ILE A 84 12.41 3.77 16.29
C ILE A 84 13.82 3.61 16.87
N LYS A 85 14.25 4.51 17.75
CA LYS A 85 15.59 4.49 18.35
C LYS A 85 15.86 3.23 19.17
N LEU A 86 14.85 2.70 19.87
CA LEU A 86 14.97 1.48 20.67
C LEU A 86 15.03 0.20 19.80
N GLY A 87 14.38 0.21 18.64
CA GLY A 87 14.29 -0.95 17.74
C GLY A 87 15.35 -1.01 16.63
N GLY A 88 16.06 0.10 16.34
CA GLY A 88 17.09 0.16 15.30
C GLY A 88 17.95 1.41 15.39
N GLY A 89 19.28 1.24 15.34
CA GLY A 89 20.27 2.32 15.45
C GLY A 89 20.06 3.40 14.37
N TRP A 90 19.65 4.59 14.78
CA TRP A 90 19.46 5.74 13.90
C TRP A 90 20.74 6.59 13.88
N SER A 91 21.42 6.66 12.74
CA SER A 91 22.45 7.67 12.46
C SER A 91 21.79 8.88 11.80
N SER A 92 21.93 10.05 12.43
CA SER A 92 21.53 11.35 11.89
C SER A 92 22.80 12.15 11.67
N SER A 93 23.24 12.27 10.41
CA SER A 93 24.30 13.21 10.03
C SER A 93 23.73 14.63 10.02
N THR A 94 23.98 15.36 11.11
CA THR A 94 23.84 16.83 11.11
C THR A 94 25.03 17.39 10.34
N GLN A 95 24.78 17.95 9.17
CA GLN A 95 25.79 18.71 8.43
C GLN A 95 25.63 20.18 8.82
N SER A 96 26.70 20.71 9.43
CA SER A 96 26.87 22.07 9.94
C SER A 96 26.89 23.13 8.86
#